data_AF-A0AAV2KGB4-F1
#
_entry.id   AF-A0AAV2KGB4-F1
#
_cell.length_a   1.000
_cell.length_b   1.000
_cell.length_c   1.000
_cell.angle_alpha   90.00
_cell.angle_beta   90.00
_cell.angle_gamma   90.00
#
_symmetry.space_group_name_H-M   'P 1'
#
loop_
_entity.id
_entity.type
_entity.pdbx_description
1 polymer ?
#
loop_
_entity_poly.entity_id
_entity_poly.type
_entity_poly.pdbx_seq_one_letter_code
_entity_poly.pdbx_strand_id
1 'polypeptide(L)'
;MVSFDEILQEVGPFGRCQKRVFLLLCPVSLPMAWIYVGIVFQGFTPEHWCRQPVAQEQRLACGWSLEESVSRTVPKSSRPALVCSAS
;
A
#
# COMPACT_ATOMS: atom_id res chain seq x y z
N MET A 1 40.25 9.60 30.71
CA MET A 1 39.04 9.19 29.97
C MET A 1 39.50 8.19 28.93
N VAL A 2 38.89 7.02 28.86
CA VAL A 2 39.20 6.04 27.80
C VAL A 2 38.66 6.58 26.49
N SER A 3 39.52 6.67 25.48
CA SER A 3 39.16 7.14 24.14
C SER A 3 38.56 6.01 23.32
N PHE A 4 37.76 6.37 22.31
CA PHE A 4 37.08 5.37 21.46
C PHE A 4 38.08 4.50 20.68
N ASP A 5 39.22 5.07 20.29
CA ASP A 5 40.31 4.36 19.60
C ASP A 5 40.94 3.26 20.46
N GLU A 6 41.15 3.50 21.75
CA GLU A 6 41.71 2.49 22.67
C GLU A 6 40.77 1.27 22.82
N ILE A 7 39.45 1.50 22.83
CA ILE A 7 38.46 0.43 22.91
C ILE A 7 38.43 -0.38 21.61
N LEU A 8 38.54 0.30 20.47
CA LEU A 8 38.63 -0.35 19.15
C LEU A 8 39.87 -1.23 19.02
N GLN A 9 40.98 -0.83 19.64
CA GLN A 9 42.21 -1.59 19.66
C GLN A 9 42.09 -2.87 20.50
N GLU A 10 41.39 -2.83 21.64
CA GLU A 10 41.08 -3.98 22.50
C GLU A 10 40.08 -4.96 21.88
N VAL A 11 38.99 -4.46 21.27
CA VAL A 11 37.93 -5.28 20.67
C VAL A 11 38.41 -6.01 19.41
N GLY A 12 39.45 -5.49 18.75
CA GLY A 12 40.03 -6.08 17.55
C GLY A 12 39.21 -5.83 16.27
N PRO A 13 39.77 -6.16 15.09
CA PRO A 13 39.14 -5.87 13.81
C PRO A 13 37.91 -6.75 13.55
N PHE A 14 37.08 -6.30 12.61
CA PHE A 14 35.86 -7.00 12.24
C PHE A 14 36.15 -8.43 11.72
N GLY A 15 35.78 -9.42 12.52
CA GLY A 15 36.14 -10.83 12.32
C GLY A 15 35.36 -11.52 11.20
N ARG A 16 35.81 -12.72 10.77
CA ARG A 16 35.14 -13.49 9.69
C ARG A 16 33.69 -13.83 10.02
N CYS A 17 33.39 -14.22 11.26
CA CYS A 17 32.02 -14.52 11.68
C CYS A 17 31.14 -13.25 11.72
N GLN A 18 31.65 -12.13 12.23
CA GLN A 18 30.95 -10.84 12.21
C GLN A 18 30.64 -10.39 10.78
N LYS A 19 31.61 -10.51 9.85
CA LYS A 19 31.41 -10.25 8.42
C LYS A 19 30.33 -11.14 7.82
N ARG A 20 30.33 -12.45 8.12
CA ARG A 20 29.29 -13.37 7.64
C ARG A 20 27.91 -12.97 8.14
N VAL A 21 27.77 -12.72 9.44
CA VAL A 21 26.51 -12.31 10.06
C VAL A 21 26.01 -10.99 9.46
N PHE A 22 26.90 -10.01 9.31
CA PHE A 22 26.58 -8.73 8.67
C PHE A 22 26.13 -8.90 7.22
N LEU A 23 26.84 -9.70 6.42
CA LEU A 23 26.48 -9.96 5.03
C LEU A 23 25.16 -10.72 4.88
N LEU A 24 24.76 -11.51 5.89
CA LEU A 24 23.46 -12.19 5.89
C LEU A 24 22.32 -11.26 6.33
N LEU A 25 22.56 -10.36 7.30
CA LEU A 25 21.54 -9.48 7.87
C LEU A 25 21.34 -8.18 7.08
N CYS A 26 22.40 -7.62 6.50
CA CYS A 26 22.36 -6.34 5.78
C CYS A 26 21.39 -6.36 4.58
N PRO A 27 21.35 -7.41 3.72
CA PRO A 27 20.39 -7.48 2.62
C PRO A 27 18.93 -7.51 3.06
N VAL A 28 18.65 -7.95 4.30
CA VAL A 28 17.29 -7.99 4.86
C VAL A 28 16.85 -6.58 5.28
N SER A 29 17.77 -5.76 5.78
CA SER A 29 17.46 -4.39 6.25
C SER A 29 17.50 -3.35 5.13
N LEU A 30 18.39 -3.49 4.15
CA LEU A 30 18.52 -2.56 3.01
C LEU A 30 17.20 -2.25 2.26
N PRO A 31 16.32 -3.22 1.96
CA PRO A 31 15.09 -2.94 1.23
C PRO A 31 14.04 -2.18 2.06
N MET A 32 14.20 -2.03 3.39
CA MET A 32 13.19 -1.36 4.22
C MET A 32 12.93 0.07 3.80
N ALA A 33 13.96 0.82 3.38
CA ALA A 33 13.77 2.17 2.87
C ALA A 33 12.80 2.20 1.67
N TRP A 34 12.92 1.24 0.75
CA TRP A 34 12.05 1.10 -0.40
C TRP A 34 10.62 0.72 -0.03
N ILE A 35 10.45 -0.16 0.98
CA ILE A 35 9.13 -0.52 1.50
C ILE A 35 8.42 0.72 2.06
N TYR A 36 9.13 1.55 2.84
CA TYR A 36 8.54 2.78 3.39
C TYR A 36 8.17 3.78 2.31
N VAL A 37 9.01 3.95 1.28
CA VAL A 37 8.65 4.77 0.11
C VAL A 37 7.35 4.25 -0.52
N GLY A 38 7.25 2.95 -0.80
CA GLY A 38 6.02 2.36 -1.32
C GLY A 38 4.80 2.62 -0.45
N ILE A 39 4.92 2.45 0.87
CA ILE A 39 3.82 2.69 1.81
C ILE A 39 3.40 4.17 1.83
N VAL A 40 4.35 5.09 1.89
CA VAL A 40 4.05 6.53 1.97
C VAL A 40 3.37 7.02 0.70
N PHE A 41 3.80 6.55 -0.48
CA PHE A 41 3.25 6.99 -1.75
C PHE A 41 2.00 6.21 -2.19
N GLN A 42 1.88 4.92 -1.88
CA GLN A 42 0.76 4.07 -2.30
C GLN A 42 -0.30 3.89 -1.21
N GLY A 43 0.01 4.18 0.05
CA GLY A 43 -0.92 4.00 1.17
C GLY A 43 -2.13 4.93 1.11
N PHE A 44 -2.00 6.07 0.42
CA PHE A 44 -3.14 6.94 0.19
C PHE A 44 -4.01 6.41 -0.95
N THR A 45 -5.19 5.93 -0.60
CA THR A 45 -6.24 5.61 -1.57
C THR A 45 -7.13 6.84 -1.71
N PRO A 46 -7.08 7.58 -2.84
CA PRO A 46 -8.01 8.69 -3.06
C PRO A 46 -9.44 8.18 -3.16
N GLU A 47 -10.39 9.08 -3.00
CA GLU A 47 -11.77 8.79 -3.37
C GLU A 47 -11.81 8.44 -4.87
N HIS A 48 -12.08 7.17 -5.16
CA HIS A 48 -12.04 6.64 -6.51
C HIS A 48 -13.26 5.76 -6.75
N TRP A 49 -13.71 5.73 -8.00
CA TRP A 49 -14.83 4.93 -8.43
C TRP A 49 -14.35 3.98 -9.52
N CYS A 50 -14.49 2.67 -9.29
CA CYS A 50 -14.16 1.68 -10.32
C CYS A 50 -15.16 1.79 -11.46
N ARG A 51 -14.65 2.01 -12.67
CA ARG A 51 -15.47 2.01 -13.88
C ARG A 51 -15.96 0.58 -14.15
N GLN A 52 -17.25 0.35 -13.94
CA GLN A 52 -17.89 -0.94 -14.23
C GLN A 52 -18.69 -0.82 -15.54
N PRO A 53 -18.45 -1.68 -16.55
CA PRO A 53 -19.17 -1.61 -17.83
C PRO A 53 -20.67 -1.80 -17.65
N VAL A 54 -21.08 -2.75 -16.80
CA VAL A 54 -22.49 -3.03 -16.49
C VAL A 54 -23.19 -1.80 -15.89
N ALA A 55 -22.52 -1.07 -15.00
CA ALA A 55 -23.08 0.15 -14.42
C ALA A 55 -23.21 1.30 -15.45
N GLN A 56 -22.36 1.34 -16.47
CA GLN A 56 -22.47 2.33 -17.55
C GLN A 56 -23.67 2.03 -18.46
N GLU A 57 -23.87 0.76 -18.82
CA GLU A 57 -25.03 0.34 -19.59
C GLU A 57 -26.34 0.65 -18.84
N GLN A 58 -26.38 0.38 -17.53
CA GLN A 58 -27.54 0.72 -16.71
C GLN A 58 -27.76 2.21 -16.53
N ARG A 59 -26.69 3.00 -16.38
CA ARG A 59 -26.78 4.46 -16.34
C ARG A 59 -27.44 5.01 -17.61
N LEU A 60 -27.03 4.49 -18.78
CA LEU A 60 -27.59 4.87 -20.07
C LEU A 60 -29.05 4.40 -20.20
N ALA A 61 -29.34 3.16 -19.78
CA ALA A 61 -30.68 2.59 -19.85
C ALA A 61 -31.69 3.27 -18.91
N CYS A 62 -31.27 3.66 -17.70
CA CYS A 62 -32.14 4.29 -16.69
C CYS A 62 -32.05 5.83 -16.67
N GLY A 63 -31.18 6.45 -17.45
CA GLY A 63 -31.00 7.92 -17.50
C GLY A 63 -30.38 8.54 -16.25
N TRP A 64 -29.57 7.80 -15.50
CA TRP A 64 -29.02 8.27 -14.21
C TRP A 64 -27.94 9.35 -14.38
N SER A 65 -27.95 10.30 -13.44
CA SER A 65 -26.83 11.20 -13.21
C SER A 65 -25.59 10.44 -12.70
N LEU A 66 -24.43 11.10 -12.73
CA LEU A 66 -23.18 10.50 -12.24
C LEU A 66 -23.27 10.17 -10.74
N GLU A 67 -23.84 11.08 -9.94
CA GLU A 67 -24.01 10.94 -8.49
C GLU A 67 -24.94 9.77 -8.13
N GLU A 68 -26.05 9.61 -8.87
CA GLU A 68 -26.96 8.49 -8.68
C GLU A 68 -26.29 7.15 -9.01
N SER A 69 -25.54 7.10 -10.11
CA SER A 69 -24.80 5.91 -10.54
C SER A 69 -23.78 5.48 -9.49
N VAL A 70 -23.08 6.46 -8.90
CA VAL A 70 -22.13 6.28 -7.81
C VAL A 70 -22.83 5.70 -6.57
N SER A 71 -23.89 6.34 -6.08
CA SER A 71 -24.60 5.91 -4.86
C SER A 71 -25.23 4.50 -4.97
N ARG A 72 -25.58 4.08 -6.19
CA ARG A 72 -26.20 2.76 -6.49
C ARG A 72 -25.16 1.65 -6.67
N THR A 73 -23.93 1.98 -7.08
CA THR A 73 -22.86 1.00 -7.31
C THR A 73 -21.96 0.77 -6.11
N VAL A 74 -22.05 1.59 -5.06
CA VAL A 74 -21.42 1.31 -3.76
C VAL A 74 -21.88 -0.08 -3.26
N PRO A 75 -20.95 -1.00 -2.95
CA PRO A 75 -21.30 -2.26 -2.33
C PRO A 75 -21.97 -2.02 -0.96
N LYS A 76 -23.28 -2.29 -0.87
CA LYS A 76 -24.03 -2.26 0.39
C LYS A 76 -24.06 -3.67 1.00
N SER A 77 -23.98 -3.76 2.33
CA SER A 77 -24.00 -5.03 3.09
C SER A 77 -25.17 -5.95 2.70
N SER A 78 -26.31 -5.36 2.33
CA SER A 78 -27.45 -6.00 1.69
C SER A 78 -27.54 -5.52 0.24
N ARG A 79 -27.51 -6.43 -0.74
CA ARG A 79 -27.61 -6.09 -2.18
C ARG A 79 -29.08 -5.98 -2.61
N PRO A 80 -29.65 -4.78 -2.81
CA PRO A 80 -30.72 -4.68 -3.79
C PRO A 80 -30.13 -4.91 -5.19
N ALA A 81 -30.85 -5.62 -6.05
CA ALA A 81 -30.49 -5.69 -7.47
C ALA A 81 -30.46 -4.26 -8.04
N LEU A 82 -29.50 -3.99 -8.94
CA LEU A 82 -29.48 -2.75 -9.70
C LEU A 82 -30.66 -2.76 -10.68
N VAL A 83 -31.81 -2.28 -10.22
CA VAL A 83 -33.03 -2.13 -11.02
C VAL A 83 -33.25 -0.63 -11.24
N CYS A 84 -33.68 -0.24 -12.44
CA CYS A 84 -34.18 1.12 -12.65
C CYS A 84 -35.35 1.33 -11.68
N SER A 85 -35.25 2.31 -10.79
CA SER A 85 -36.42 2.72 -9.99
C SER A 85 -37.42 3.33 -10.97
N ALA A 86 -38.60 2.71 -11.11
CA ALA A 86 -39.72 3.35 -11.79
C ALA A 86 -40.12 4.60 -10.99
N SER A 87 -40.23 5.73 -11.67
CA SER A 87 -40.77 6.97 -11.10
C SER A 87 -42.29 6.97 -11.16
#